data_AF-A0A1M7NTC7-F1
#
_entry.id   AF-A0A1M7NTC7-F1
#
_cell.length_a   1.000
_cell.length_b   1.000
_cell.length_c   1.000
_cell.angle_alpha   90.00
_cell.angle_beta   90.00
_cell.angle_gamma   90.00
#
_symmetry.space_group_name_H-M   'P 1'
#
loop_
_entity.id
_entity.type
_entity.pdbx_description
1 polymer ?
#
loop_
_entity_poly.entity_id
_entity_poly.type
_entity_poly.pdbx_seq_one_letter_code
_entity_poly.pdbx_strand_id
1 'polypeptide(L)'
;MKIRYRTVILFSALLSSCTIDSGEVTPGDLIMVNQGNVVLDLSDIDYYDFSSHIVYLKEDNRLAGDFEPLQGANIMVNGSEIYPLNIHDPYLATLPTGPHIKSLIDVFGDFAFRISWISS
;
A
#
# COMPACT_ATOMS: atom_id res chain seq x y z
N MET A 1 15.46 39.35 46.62
CA MET A 1 14.28 39.05 45.79
C MET A 1 14.74 38.32 44.53
N LYS A 2 14.28 37.07 44.37
CA LYS A 2 14.35 36.29 43.12
C LYS A 2 13.44 36.95 42.07
N ILE A 3 13.76 36.75 40.79
CA ILE A 3 12.89 36.32 39.67
C ILE A 3 13.76 36.51 38.39
N ARG A 4 14.46 35.47 37.93
CA ARG A 4 14.05 34.50 36.89
C ARG A 4 13.63 35.14 35.55
N TYR A 5 14.58 35.78 34.86
CA TYR A 5 14.40 36.22 33.46
C TYR A 5 15.03 35.29 32.41
N ARG A 6 15.69 34.20 32.82
CA ARG A 6 16.32 33.25 31.89
C ARG A 6 15.37 32.19 31.30
N THR A 7 14.10 32.17 31.70
CA THR A 7 13.15 31.11 31.30
C THR A 7 12.24 31.49 30.12
N VAL A 8 12.23 32.76 29.69
CA VAL A 8 11.28 33.22 28.66
C VAL A 8 11.79 33.01 27.23
N ILE A 9 13.10 32.96 27.00
CA ILE A 9 13.67 32.82 25.64
C ILE A 9 13.62 31.35 25.14
N LEU A 10 13.49 30.37 26.04
CA LEU A 10 13.41 28.95 25.66
C LEU A 10 12.02 28.53 25.16
N PHE A 11 10.98 29.33 25.42
CA PHE A 11 9.61 29.01 25.02
C PHE A 11 9.28 29.40 23.57
N SER A 12 10.03 30.34 22.98
CA SER A 12 9.84 30.76 21.59
C SER A 12 10.51 29.85 20.55
N ALA A 13 11.44 28.98 20.97
CA ALA A 13 12.10 28.00 20.09
C ALA A 13 11.31 26.68 19.93
N LEU A 14 10.25 26.47 20.73
CA LEU A 14 9.34 25.33 20.62
C LEU A 14 8.13 25.59 19.70
N LEU A 15 8.01 26.82 19.19
CA LEU A 15 7.00 27.20 18.20
C LEU A 15 7.57 27.25 16.77
N SER A 16 8.74 26.65 16.53
CA SER A 16 9.12 26.19 15.19
C SER A 16 8.17 25.06 14.82
N SER A 17 7.01 25.52 14.37
CA SER A 17 5.94 24.81 13.71
C SER A 17 6.55 23.72 12.84
N CYS A 18 6.20 22.47 13.14
CA CYS A 18 6.04 21.49 12.09
C CYS A 18 5.08 22.15 11.09
N THR A 19 5.60 22.74 10.02
CA THR A 19 4.81 22.88 8.81
C THR A 19 4.61 21.46 8.32
N ILE A 20 3.56 20.81 8.82
CA ILE A 20 2.90 19.78 8.04
C ILE A 20 2.47 20.56 6.81
N ASP A 21 3.18 20.33 5.71
CA ASP A 21 2.78 20.78 4.39
C ASP A 21 1.33 20.37 4.23
N SER A 22 0.43 21.36 4.30
CA SER A 22 -0.99 21.16 4.07
C SER A 22 -1.23 21.11 2.56
N GLY A 23 -0.47 20.27 1.86
CA GLY A 23 -1.06 19.53 0.76
C GLY A 23 -2.19 18.72 1.39
N GLU A 24 -3.39 18.83 0.86
CA GLU A 24 -4.51 17.97 1.26
C GLU A 24 -4.02 16.52 1.28
N VAL A 25 -3.82 15.95 2.48
CA VAL A 25 -3.69 14.52 2.64
C VAL A 25 -5.11 13.99 2.68
N THR A 26 -5.64 13.62 1.51
CA THR A 26 -6.84 12.80 1.40
C THR A 26 -6.62 11.50 2.17
N PRO A 27 -7.58 11.04 2.98
CA PRO A 27 -7.41 9.78 3.70
C PRO A 27 -7.29 8.62 2.69
N GLY A 28 -6.19 7.85 2.72
CA GLY A 28 -6.29 6.40 2.54
C GLY A 28 -6.08 5.80 1.15
N ASP A 29 -5.37 6.44 0.22
CA ASP A 29 -5.14 5.89 -1.13
C ASP A 29 -4.20 4.67 -1.08
N LEU A 30 -4.78 3.47 -0.97
CA LEU A 30 -4.12 2.22 -1.35
C LEU A 30 -3.96 2.23 -2.87
N ILE A 31 -2.72 2.30 -3.33
CA ILE A 31 -2.38 2.23 -4.75
C ILE A 31 -1.32 1.17 -4.98
N MET A 32 -1.37 0.54 -6.14
CA MET A 32 -0.32 -0.33 -6.65
C MET A 32 0.37 0.39 -7.81
N VAL A 33 1.69 0.53 -7.69
CA VAL A 33 2.49 1.30 -8.66
C VAL A 33 3.54 0.38 -9.26
N ASN A 34 3.55 0.26 -10.59
CA ASN A 34 4.57 -0.48 -11.32
C ASN A 34 5.40 0.50 -12.16
N GLN A 35 6.72 0.56 -11.90
CA GLN A 35 7.65 1.45 -12.60
C GLN A 35 7.21 2.93 -12.66
N GLY A 36 6.53 3.42 -11.61
CA GLY A 36 6.03 4.79 -11.52
C GLY A 36 4.64 5.02 -12.13
N ASN A 37 4.02 4.00 -12.71
CA ASN A 37 2.65 4.06 -13.21
C ASN A 37 1.69 3.42 -12.21
N VAL A 38 0.57 4.09 -11.93
CA VAL A 38 -0.53 3.48 -11.16
C VAL A 38 -1.15 2.38 -12.02
N VAL A 39 -1.08 1.14 -11.53
CA VAL A 39 -1.68 -0.04 -12.20
C VAL A 39 -2.98 -0.46 -11.55
N LEU A 40 -3.24 -0.04 -10.31
CA LEU A 40 -4.47 -0.29 -9.59
C LEU A 40 -4.62 0.74 -8.46
N ASP A 41 -5.79 1.36 -8.33
CA ASP A 41 -6.11 2.27 -7.23
C ASP A 41 -7.51 2.04 -6.64
N LEU A 42 -7.92 2.89 -5.70
CA LEU A 42 -9.24 2.79 -5.04
C LEU A 42 -10.42 2.93 -6.00
N SER A 43 -10.25 3.54 -7.17
CA SER A 43 -11.30 3.60 -8.19
C SER A 43 -11.54 2.24 -8.84
N ASP A 44 -10.55 1.34 -8.81
CA ASP A 44 -10.62 -0.03 -9.32
C ASP A 44 -11.11 -1.04 -8.28
N ILE A 45 -10.94 -0.72 -7.00
CA ILE A 45 -11.28 -1.59 -5.86
C ILE A 45 -12.72 -1.36 -5.40
N ASP A 46 -13.48 -2.44 -5.27
CA ASP A 46 -14.81 -2.43 -4.65
C ASP A 46 -14.71 -2.58 -3.13
N TYR A 47 -13.85 -3.48 -2.65
CA TYR A 47 -13.65 -3.74 -1.23
C TYR A 47 -12.28 -4.35 -0.94
N TYR A 48 -11.70 -4.02 0.22
CA TYR A 48 -10.51 -4.68 0.75
C TYR A 48 -10.83 -5.38 2.08
N ASP A 49 -10.79 -6.71 2.09
CA ASP A 49 -10.92 -7.50 3.31
C ASP A 49 -9.58 -7.54 4.04
N PHE A 50 -9.43 -6.69 5.05
CA PHE A 50 -8.22 -6.61 5.86
C PHE A 50 -7.92 -7.92 6.62
N SER A 51 -8.94 -8.73 6.93
CA SER A 51 -8.78 -9.93 7.76
C SER A 51 -8.15 -11.09 6.99
N SER A 52 -8.40 -11.13 5.69
CA SER A 52 -7.93 -12.18 4.78
C SER A 52 -6.95 -11.65 3.71
N HIS A 53 -6.68 -10.34 3.73
CA HIS A 53 -5.90 -9.60 2.74
C HIS A 53 -6.36 -9.84 1.29
N ILE A 54 -7.68 -9.86 1.07
CA ILE A 54 -8.29 -10.02 -0.26
C ILE A 54 -8.71 -8.65 -0.80
N VAL A 55 -8.30 -8.36 -2.02
CA VAL A 55 -8.73 -7.19 -2.80
C VAL A 55 -9.83 -7.63 -3.76
N TYR A 56 -11.00 -7.03 -3.65
CA TYR A 56 -12.14 -7.22 -4.55
C TYR A 56 -12.21 -6.06 -5.54
N LEU A 57 -12.32 -6.39 -6.82
CA LEU A 57 -12.29 -5.45 -7.94
C LEU A 57 -13.70 -5.15 -8.41
N LYS A 58 -13.89 -3.92 -8.90
CA LYS A 58 -15.13 -3.54 -9.58
C LYS A 58 -15.30 -4.31 -10.87
N GLU A 59 -16.54 -4.45 -11.31
CA GLU A 59 -16.90 -5.23 -12.50
C GLU A 59 -16.18 -4.76 -13.77
N ASP A 60 -16.00 -3.46 -13.93
CA ASP A 60 -15.34 -2.86 -15.10
C ASP A 60 -13.81 -2.95 -15.07
N ASN A 61 -13.21 -3.38 -13.94
CA ASN A 61 -11.77 -3.40 -13.69
C ASN A 61 -11.25 -4.78 -13.27
N ARG A 62 -11.95 -5.83 -13.68
CA ARG A 62 -11.52 -7.21 -13.46
C ARG A 62 -10.25 -7.52 -14.24
N LEU A 63 -9.39 -8.36 -13.67
CA LEU A 63 -8.08 -8.67 -14.27
C LEU A 63 -8.18 -9.63 -15.47
N ALA A 64 -9.35 -10.24 -15.72
CA ALA A 64 -9.55 -11.29 -16.72
C ALA A 64 -8.51 -12.44 -16.66
N GLY A 65 -7.91 -12.68 -15.49
CA GLY A 65 -6.82 -13.64 -15.27
C GLY A 65 -5.42 -13.14 -15.66
N ASP A 66 -5.27 -11.89 -16.08
CA ASP A 66 -4.00 -11.25 -16.37
C ASP A 66 -3.47 -10.48 -15.15
N PHE A 67 -2.43 -11.06 -14.52
CA PHE A 67 -1.75 -10.47 -13.37
C PHE A 67 -0.44 -9.78 -13.74
N GLU A 68 -0.04 -9.80 -15.02
CA GLU A 68 1.22 -9.19 -15.47
C GLU A 68 1.34 -7.70 -15.10
N PRO A 69 0.28 -6.86 -15.17
CA PRO A 69 0.38 -5.46 -14.74
C PRO A 69 0.78 -5.29 -13.28
N LEU A 70 0.44 -6.26 -12.42
CA LEU A 70 0.75 -6.27 -11.00
C LEU A 70 2.14 -6.83 -10.68
N GLN A 71 2.83 -7.44 -11.65
CA GLN A 71 4.14 -8.05 -11.45
C GLN A 71 5.19 -6.99 -11.10
N GLY A 72 5.73 -7.09 -9.89
CA GLY A 72 6.73 -6.13 -9.37
C GLY A 72 6.13 -4.79 -8.99
N ALA A 73 4.81 -4.67 -8.89
CA ALA A 73 4.16 -3.46 -8.40
C ALA A 73 4.48 -3.24 -6.92
N ASN A 74 4.69 -2.00 -6.51
CA ASN A 74 4.84 -1.62 -5.12
C ASN A 74 3.49 -1.23 -4.55
N ILE A 75 3.15 -1.77 -3.38
CA ILE A 75 1.99 -1.30 -2.63
C ILE A 75 2.37 -0.04 -1.89
N MET A 76 1.62 1.02 -2.14
CA MET A 76 1.77 2.30 -1.46
C MET A 76 0.50 2.64 -0.70
N VAL A 77 0.67 3.19 0.51
CA VAL A 77 -0.43 3.70 1.33
C VAL A 77 -0.04 5.08 1.83
N ASN A 78 -0.91 6.07 1.62
CA ASN A 78 -0.65 7.47 2.00
C ASN A 78 0.73 7.96 1.49
N GLY A 79 1.06 7.63 0.24
CA GLY A 79 2.33 8.00 -0.40
C GLY A 79 3.57 7.27 0.12
N SER A 80 3.44 6.35 1.08
CA SER A 80 4.54 5.55 1.61
C SER A 80 4.56 4.17 0.98
N GLU A 81 5.73 3.74 0.48
CA GLU A 81 5.92 2.35 0.04
C GLU A 81 5.88 1.40 1.24
N ILE A 82 5.05 0.36 1.15
CA ILE A 82 4.87 -0.63 2.20
C ILE A 82 5.67 -1.89 1.87
N TYR A 83 5.51 -2.44 0.67
CA TYR A 83 6.29 -3.56 0.16
C TYR A 83 6.13 -3.77 -1.36
N PRO A 84 7.11 -4.44 -2.00
CA PRO A 84 6.95 -4.95 -3.36
C PRO A 84 6.02 -6.16 -3.40
N LEU A 85 5.15 -6.21 -4.40
CA LEU A 85 4.24 -7.30 -4.69
C LEU A 85 4.90 -8.27 -5.68
N ASN A 86 4.97 -9.53 -5.29
CA ASN A 86 5.45 -10.60 -6.18
C ASN A 86 4.26 -11.40 -6.70
N ILE A 87 4.20 -11.66 -8.00
CA ILE A 87 3.30 -12.70 -8.51
C ILE A 87 4.08 -14.01 -8.49
N HIS A 88 3.54 -14.98 -7.77
CA HIS A 88 4.09 -16.32 -7.70
C HIS A 88 3.27 -17.25 -8.58
N ASP A 89 3.90 -17.70 -9.66
CA ASP A 89 3.39 -18.81 -10.47
C ASP A 89 3.56 -20.12 -9.68
N PRO A 90 2.47 -20.85 -9.36
CA PRO A 90 2.54 -22.10 -8.61
C PRO A 90 3.27 -23.23 -9.34
N TYR A 91 3.57 -23.11 -10.63
CA TYR A 91 4.42 -24.07 -11.33
C TYR A 91 5.91 -23.88 -11.01
N LEU A 92 6.29 -22.77 -10.37
CA LEU A 92 7.65 -22.57 -9.91
C LEU A 92 7.92 -23.35 -8.63
N ALA A 93 9.04 -24.08 -8.60
CA ALA A 93 9.49 -24.83 -7.44
C ALA A 93 10.10 -23.95 -6.32
N THR A 94 10.15 -22.63 -6.52
CA THR A 94 10.66 -21.66 -5.54
C THR A 94 9.52 -21.19 -4.65
N LEU A 95 9.79 -21.09 -3.34
CA LEU A 95 8.85 -20.42 -2.43
C LEU A 95 9.06 -18.91 -2.52
N PRO A 96 8.00 -18.11 -2.79
CA PRO A 96 8.12 -16.67 -2.71
C PRO A 96 8.40 -16.30 -1.25
N THR A 97 9.29 -15.34 -1.04
CA THR A 97 9.53 -14.77 0.30
C THR A 97 8.85 -13.42 0.37
N GLY A 98 8.13 -13.17 1.47
CA GLY A 98 7.38 -11.94 1.68
C GLY A 98 5.98 -11.94 1.06
N PRO A 99 5.42 -10.74 0.80
CA PRO A 99 4.08 -10.58 0.25
C PRO A 99 4.02 -10.98 -1.22
N HIS A 100 3.00 -11.75 -1.59
CA HIS A 100 2.83 -12.28 -2.93
C HIS A 100 1.37 -12.61 -3.28
N ILE A 101 1.03 -12.57 -4.58
CA ILE A 101 -0.23 -13.10 -5.14
C ILE A 101 0.07 -14.45 -5.78
N LYS A 102 -0.84 -15.42 -5.63
CA LYS A 102 -0.73 -16.72 -6.30
C LYS A 102 -1.65 -16.75 -7.53
N SER A 103 -1.13 -16.36 -8.69
CA SER A 103 -1.90 -16.05 -9.90
C SER A 103 -2.88 -17.14 -10.37
N LEU A 104 -2.56 -18.42 -10.15
CA LEU A 104 -3.36 -19.55 -10.62
C LEU A 104 -4.13 -20.29 -9.50
N ILE A 105 -3.85 -19.98 -8.22
CA ILE A 105 -4.48 -20.64 -7.07
C ILE A 105 -5.53 -19.75 -6.40
N ASP A 106 -5.51 -18.45 -6.66
CA ASP A 106 -6.57 -17.58 -6.18
C ASP A 106 -7.90 -17.94 -6.88
N VAL A 107 -8.71 -18.73 -6.17
CA VAL A 107 -10.01 -19.33 -6.58
C VAL A 107 -11.09 -18.27 -6.81
N PHE A 108 -10.72 -16.99 -6.83
CA PHE A 108 -11.62 -15.86 -6.92
C PHE A 108 -11.91 -15.44 -8.36
N GLY A 109 -11.44 -16.18 -9.36
CA GLY A 109 -11.63 -15.81 -10.77
C GLY A 109 -10.91 -14.51 -11.10
N ASP A 110 -11.59 -13.60 -11.80
CA ASP A 110 -11.05 -12.33 -12.27
C ASP A 110 -11.46 -11.11 -11.42
N PHE A 111 -12.32 -11.30 -10.43
CA PHE A 111 -12.92 -10.21 -9.64
C PHE A 111 -12.26 -9.98 -8.29
N ALA A 112 -11.30 -10.81 -7.86
CA ALA A 112 -10.55 -10.57 -6.64
C ALA A 112 -9.21 -11.32 -6.65
N PHE A 113 -8.31 -10.89 -5.78
CA PHE A 113 -7.05 -11.59 -5.53
C PHE A 113 -6.60 -11.42 -4.09
N ARG A 114 -5.78 -12.36 -3.60
CA ARG A 114 -5.28 -12.35 -2.22
C ARG A 114 -3.80 -11.99 -2.20
N ILE A 115 -3.45 -11.09 -1.30
CA ILE A 115 -2.05 -10.84 -0.94
C ILE A 115 -1.69 -11.78 0.21
N SER A 116 -0.97 -12.85 -0.10
CA SER A 116 -0.46 -13.84 0.85
C SER A 116 0.93 -13.46 1.35
N TRP A 117 1.38 -14.06 2.45
CA TRP A 117 2.71 -13.82 3.02
C TRP A 117 3.41 -15.13 3.37
N ILE A 118 4.69 -15.25 3.03
CA ILE A 118 5.58 -16.31 3.51
C ILE A 118 6.78 -15.65 4.20
N SER A 119 7.04 -16.02 5.45
CA SER A 119 8.22 -15.59 6.19
C SER A 119 9.44 -16.41 5.79
N SER A 120 10.61 -15.76 5.70
CA SER A 120 11.93 -16.38 5.59
C SER A 120 12.38 -17.01 6.91
#